data_AF-A0A0A3IYG9-F1
#
_entry.id   AF-A0A0A3IYG9-F1
#
_cell.length_a   1.000
_cell.length_b   1.000
_cell.length_c   1.000
_cell.angle_alpha   90.00
_cell.angle_beta   90.00
_cell.angle_gamma   90.00
#
_symmetry.space_group_name_H-M   'P 1'
#
loop_
_entity.id
_entity.type
_entity.pdbx_description
1 polymer ?
#
loop_
_entity_poly.entity_id
_entity_poly.type
_entity_poly.pdbx_seq_one_letter_code
_entity_poly.pdbx_strand_id
1 'polypeptide(L)'
;MPSEHQDIIDLLADKPYLKDLFLEVGLDSQLTQLLQELISVTDDDRPLNGQVISRSTIFERTERFIQCSRKVDEVDNTDDQGQPRQPTQFVPPLAKGQLIKAKFSAVGSELDREHFAIVWDAIPNRDSIQVIPTESMKSKIKETKHRFSIGKIRPLSLATAVCMEQITCISRKRIVKTEFTKQNIPVYLSSDQEKRIEEGIRVMLLNEESLLEHLIKNNLKFIPQFDNPAQQLTHLLRPLMSKSYDKKVLTYTLYNDSTEYKITWVKTSLKKERRVRTIQSLANVIDTDTKDRITARNEIYQKMLETVIS
;
A
#
# COMPACT_ATOMS: atom_id res chain seq x y z
N MET A 1 -16.58 48.77 5.33
CA MET A 1 -16.14 47.66 4.44
C MET A 1 -17.39 47.14 3.76
N PRO A 2 -17.42 47.02 2.42
CA PRO A 2 -18.56 46.43 1.73
C PRO A 2 -18.78 45.02 2.26
N SER A 3 -20.03 44.61 2.48
CA SER A 3 -20.31 43.23 2.89
C SER A 3 -19.81 42.27 1.80
N GLU A 4 -19.36 41.06 2.16
CA GLU A 4 -18.92 40.02 1.21
C GLU A 4 -20.00 39.62 0.19
N HIS A 5 -21.21 40.17 0.31
CA HIS A 5 -22.34 39.92 -0.56
C HIS A 5 -22.83 41.17 -1.32
N GLN A 6 -22.10 42.29 -1.26
CA GLN A 6 -22.52 43.53 -1.95
C GLN A 6 -22.70 43.31 -3.46
N ASP A 7 -21.82 42.52 -4.07
CA ASP A 7 -21.91 42.18 -5.50
C ASP A 7 -23.19 41.39 -5.84
N ILE A 8 -23.67 40.54 -4.92
CA ILE A 8 -24.91 39.78 -5.09
C ILE A 8 -26.12 40.71 -4.91
N ILE A 9 -26.06 41.62 -3.93
CA ILE A 9 -27.11 42.61 -3.68
C ILE A 9 -27.27 43.54 -4.90
N ASP A 10 -26.15 44.01 -5.45
CA ASP A 10 -26.14 44.88 -6.63
C ASP A 10 -26.66 44.14 -7.87
N LEU A 11 -26.27 42.86 -8.05
CA LEU A 11 -26.79 42.00 -9.13
C LEU A 11 -28.30 41.76 -9.03
N LEU A 12 -28.83 41.54 -7.82
CA LEU A 12 -30.26 41.32 -7.58
C LEU A 12 -31.08 42.61 -7.73
N ALA A 13 -30.48 43.77 -7.42
CA ALA A 13 -31.11 45.07 -7.64
C ALA A 13 -31.25 45.38 -9.14
N ASP A 14 -30.23 45.04 -9.93
CA ASP A 14 -30.21 45.29 -11.38
C ASP A 14 -31.07 44.28 -12.17
N LYS A 15 -31.32 43.09 -11.60
CA LYS A 15 -32.12 42.01 -12.21
C LYS A 15 -33.12 41.41 -11.23
N PRO A 16 -34.29 42.07 -11.04
CA PRO A 16 -35.27 41.68 -10.02
C PRO A 16 -35.81 40.25 -10.18
N TYR A 17 -35.90 39.74 -11.41
CA TYR A 17 -36.37 38.37 -11.68
C TYR A 17 -35.43 37.28 -11.12
N LEU A 18 -34.15 37.61 -10.89
CA LEU A 18 -33.21 36.70 -10.22
C LEU A 18 -33.55 36.52 -8.74
N LYS A 19 -34.21 37.51 -8.11
CA LYS A 19 -34.66 37.41 -6.71
C LYS A 19 -35.70 36.30 -6.56
N ASP A 20 -36.68 36.26 -7.45
CA ASP A 20 -37.74 35.25 -7.42
C ASP A 20 -37.16 33.86 -7.70
N LEU A 21 -36.23 33.76 -8.66
CA LEU A 21 -35.49 32.52 -8.92
C LEU A 21 -34.65 32.08 -7.70
N PHE A 22 -33.97 33.00 -7.01
CA PHE A 22 -33.21 32.68 -5.80
C PHE A 22 -34.11 32.18 -4.67
N LEU A 23 -35.31 32.75 -4.53
CA LEU A 23 -36.30 32.32 -3.54
C LEU A 23 -36.83 30.92 -3.89
N GLU A 24 -37.16 30.65 -5.15
CA GLU A 24 -37.58 29.32 -5.60
C GLU A 24 -36.48 28.27 -5.39
N VAL A 25 -35.23 28.59 -5.75
CA VAL A 25 -34.06 27.73 -5.51
C VAL A 25 -33.86 27.50 -4.00
N GLY A 26 -34.08 28.52 -3.17
CA GLY A 26 -34.00 28.42 -1.71
C GLY A 26 -35.12 27.60 -1.06
N LEU A 27 -36.23 27.35 -1.77
CA LEU A 27 -37.31 26.47 -1.33
C LEU A 27 -37.09 25.01 -1.71
N ASP A 28 -36.09 24.71 -2.54
CA ASP A 28 -35.71 23.35 -2.86
C ASP A 28 -35.11 22.68 -1.61
N SER A 29 -35.90 21.76 -1.03
CA SER A 29 -35.52 21.02 0.17
C SER A 29 -34.30 20.13 -0.05
N GLN A 30 -34.11 19.59 -1.26
CA GLN A 30 -32.95 18.76 -1.59
C GLN A 30 -31.70 19.60 -1.67
N LEU A 31 -31.77 20.76 -2.34
CA LEU A 31 -30.64 21.69 -2.39
C LEU A 31 -30.28 22.19 -0.99
N THR A 32 -31.26 22.57 -0.20
CA THR A 32 -31.06 23.02 1.19
C THR A 32 -30.39 21.94 2.03
N GLN A 33 -30.85 20.69 1.93
CA GLN A 33 -30.23 19.56 2.62
C GLN A 33 -28.78 19.34 2.15
N LEU A 34 -28.53 19.37 0.84
CA LEU A 34 -27.17 19.23 0.29
C LEU A 34 -26.24 20.34 0.76
N LEU A 35 -26.73 21.58 0.83
CA LEU A 35 -25.96 22.72 1.36
C LEU A 35 -25.65 22.54 2.84
N GLN A 36 -26.61 22.07 3.64
CA GLN A 36 -26.41 21.75 5.06
C GLN A 36 -25.36 20.64 5.24
N GLU A 37 -25.42 19.58 4.44
CA GLU A 37 -24.42 18.50 4.43
C GLU A 37 -23.03 19.04 4.04
N LEU A 38 -22.94 19.89 3.00
CA LEU A 38 -21.70 20.57 2.58
C LEU A 38 -21.10 21.47 3.67
N ILE A 39 -21.95 22.18 4.42
CA ILE A 39 -21.53 23.01 5.56
C ILE A 39 -21.02 22.14 6.71
N SER A 40 -21.61 20.97 6.92
CA SER A 40 -21.20 20.05 7.98
C SER A 40 -19.82 19.39 7.77
N VAL A 41 -19.28 19.44 6.53
CA VAL A 41 -17.93 18.95 6.24
C VAL A 41 -16.90 19.88 6.88
N THR A 42 -16.22 19.39 7.92
CA THR A 42 -15.12 20.07 8.60
C THR A 42 -13.78 19.41 8.29
N ASP A 43 -12.69 20.01 8.78
CA ASP A 43 -11.36 19.39 8.75
C ASP A 43 -11.39 18.03 9.49
N ASP A 44 -10.63 17.05 8.99
CA ASP A 44 -10.40 15.79 9.69
C ASP A 44 -9.11 15.91 10.52
N ASP A 45 -9.29 16.18 11.81
CA ASP A 45 -8.21 16.33 12.79
C ASP A 45 -7.56 15.00 13.18
N ARG A 46 -8.03 13.86 12.65
CA ARG A 46 -7.39 12.57 12.91
C ARG A 46 -6.10 12.47 12.10
N PRO A 47 -4.92 12.42 12.74
CA PRO A 47 -3.66 12.46 12.04
C PRO A 47 -3.44 11.15 11.28
N LEU A 48 -3.64 11.19 9.97
CA LEU A 48 -3.15 10.16 9.05
C LEU A 48 -1.76 10.56 8.58
N ASN A 49 -0.76 9.77 8.95
CA ASN A 49 0.66 10.13 8.76
C ASN A 49 1.05 11.49 9.37
N GLY A 50 0.35 11.94 10.41
CA GLY A 50 0.62 13.22 11.09
C GLY A 50 0.10 14.46 10.35
N GLN A 51 -0.77 14.30 9.36
CA GLN A 51 -1.34 15.42 8.60
C GLN A 51 -2.84 15.57 8.90
N VAL A 52 -3.27 16.80 9.18
CA VAL A 52 -4.68 17.22 9.21
C VAL A 52 -5.16 17.32 7.77
N ILE A 53 -6.31 16.72 7.46
CA ILE A 53 -6.91 16.81 6.14
C ILE A 53 -7.88 17.99 6.16
N SER A 54 -7.55 19.06 5.46
CA SER A 54 -8.41 20.24 5.38
C SER A 54 -9.71 19.95 4.61
N ARG A 55 -10.76 20.70 4.92
CA ARG A 55 -12.03 20.71 4.19
C ARG A 55 -11.84 20.90 2.69
N SER A 56 -10.92 21.77 2.28
CA SER A 56 -10.57 21.95 0.86
C SER A 56 -10.04 20.66 0.22
N THR A 57 -9.18 19.93 0.92
CA THR A 57 -8.64 18.64 0.47
C THR A 57 -9.74 17.58 0.35
N ILE A 58 -10.71 17.57 1.27
CA ILE A 58 -11.88 16.68 1.20
C ILE A 58 -12.68 16.96 -0.07
N PHE A 59 -12.95 18.23 -0.39
CA PHE A 59 -13.65 18.58 -1.62
C PHE A 59 -12.87 18.22 -2.88
N GLU A 60 -11.56 18.46 -2.93
CA GLU A 60 -10.71 18.02 -4.05
C GLU A 60 -10.76 16.50 -4.27
N ARG A 61 -10.81 15.72 -3.19
CA ARG A 61 -10.92 14.25 -3.25
C ARG A 61 -12.29 13.80 -3.77
N THR A 62 -13.37 14.42 -3.30
CA THR A 62 -14.73 14.18 -3.77
C THR A 62 -14.88 14.51 -5.24
N GLU A 63 -14.36 15.67 -5.67
CA GLU A 63 -14.39 16.07 -7.08
C GLU A 63 -13.65 15.05 -7.95
N ARG A 64 -12.47 14.59 -7.52
CA ARG A 64 -11.71 13.57 -8.25
C ARG A 64 -12.47 12.26 -8.36
N PHE A 65 -13.16 11.83 -7.29
CA PHE A 65 -14.03 10.67 -7.34
C PHE A 65 -15.12 10.82 -8.40
N ILE A 66 -15.80 11.97 -8.43
CA ILE A 66 -16.84 12.29 -9.42
C ILE A 66 -16.26 12.29 -10.85
N GLN A 67 -15.12 12.95 -11.06
CA GLN A 67 -14.45 13.01 -12.36
C GLN A 67 -14.07 11.61 -12.88
N CYS A 68 -13.56 10.74 -12.00
CA CYS A 68 -13.27 9.34 -12.35
C CYS A 68 -14.52 8.56 -12.74
N SER A 69 -15.63 8.73 -12.01
CA SER A 69 -16.90 8.05 -12.30
C SER A 69 -17.55 8.48 -13.62
N ARG A 70 -17.29 9.71 -14.08
CA ARG A 70 -17.80 10.25 -15.35
C ARG A 70 -17.06 9.74 -16.58
N LYS A 71 -15.89 9.10 -16.43
CA LYS A 71 -15.16 8.55 -17.58
C LYS A 71 -15.97 7.42 -18.22
N VAL A 72 -15.98 7.39 -19.55
CA VAL A 72 -16.56 6.28 -20.32
C VAL A 72 -15.67 5.05 -20.15
N ASP A 73 -16.30 3.87 -20.09
CA ASP A 73 -15.57 2.61 -20.10
C ASP A 73 -14.89 2.39 -21.46
N GLU A 74 -13.58 2.13 -21.44
CA GLU A 74 -12.85 1.66 -22.62
C GLU A 74 -13.06 0.15 -22.74
N VAL A 75 -14.03 -0.26 -23.55
CA VAL A 75 -14.37 -1.65 -23.84
C VAL A 75 -14.18 -1.93 -25.33
N ASP A 76 -13.63 -3.10 -25.64
CA ASP A 76 -13.57 -3.59 -27.02
C ASP A 76 -14.97 -4.01 -27.45
N ASN A 77 -15.58 -3.20 -28.31
CA ASN A 77 -16.96 -3.33 -28.74
C ASN A 77 -17.07 -3.67 -30.23
N THR A 78 -15.98 -3.94 -30.93
CA THR A 78 -16.00 -4.13 -32.39
C THR A 78 -15.48 -5.50 -32.78
N ASP A 79 -16.20 -6.21 -33.66
CA ASP A 79 -15.66 -7.39 -34.31
C ASP A 79 -14.65 -7.05 -35.42
N ASP A 80 -14.04 -8.06 -36.04
CA ASP A 80 -13.09 -7.91 -37.17
C ASP A 80 -13.72 -7.20 -38.40
N GLN A 81 -15.03 -6.93 -38.37
CA GLN A 81 -15.83 -6.28 -39.41
C GLN A 81 -16.38 -4.92 -38.95
N GLY A 82 -16.01 -4.43 -37.76
CA GLY A 82 -16.42 -3.14 -37.20
C GLY A 82 -17.84 -3.10 -36.62
N GLN A 83 -18.50 -4.24 -36.41
CA GLN A 83 -19.86 -4.32 -35.87
C GLN A 83 -19.88 -4.33 -34.33
N PRO A 84 -20.90 -3.74 -33.68
CA PRO A 84 -21.03 -3.72 -32.22
C PRO A 84 -21.21 -5.12 -31.64
N ARG A 85 -20.25 -5.61 -30.84
CA ARG A 85 -20.41 -6.78 -29.97
C ARG A 85 -20.91 -6.36 -28.59
N GLN A 86 -21.53 -7.28 -27.85
CA GLN A 86 -21.63 -7.09 -26.39
C GLN A 86 -20.20 -6.91 -25.86
N PRO A 87 -19.92 -5.90 -25.01
CA PRO A 87 -18.57 -5.63 -24.50
C PRO A 87 -18.00 -6.90 -23.87
N THR A 88 -17.07 -7.56 -24.55
CA THR A 88 -16.49 -8.81 -24.06
C THR A 88 -15.28 -8.58 -23.17
N GLN A 89 -14.57 -7.46 -23.35
CA GLN A 89 -13.31 -7.20 -22.67
C GLN A 89 -13.02 -5.71 -22.50
N PHE A 90 -12.55 -5.34 -21.31
CA PHE A 90 -12.02 -4.00 -21.06
C PHE A 90 -10.61 -3.81 -21.64
N VAL A 91 -10.33 -2.62 -22.15
CA VAL A 91 -9.06 -2.22 -22.76
C VAL A 91 -8.36 -1.16 -21.87
N PRO A 92 -7.04 -1.25 -21.66
CA PRO A 92 -6.16 -2.35 -22.05
C PRO A 92 -6.46 -3.64 -21.24
N PRO A 93 -6.20 -4.83 -21.82
CA PRO A 93 -6.23 -6.06 -21.05
C PRO A 93 -5.20 -5.96 -19.92
N LEU A 94 -5.60 -6.45 -18.75
CA LEU A 94 -4.75 -6.46 -17.55
C LEU A 94 -4.56 -7.89 -17.10
N ALA A 95 -3.36 -8.19 -16.62
CA ALA A 95 -3.01 -9.49 -16.08
C ALA A 95 -2.43 -9.37 -14.66
N LYS A 96 -2.53 -10.45 -13.88
CA LYS A 96 -1.87 -10.56 -12.57
C LYS A 96 -0.37 -10.28 -12.72
N GLY A 97 0.19 -9.57 -11.74
CA GLY A 97 1.60 -9.18 -11.71
C GLY A 97 1.94 -7.97 -12.58
N GLN A 98 0.99 -7.38 -13.30
CA GLN A 98 1.24 -6.18 -14.10
C GLN A 98 1.35 -4.93 -13.21
N LEU A 99 2.38 -4.12 -13.45
CA LEU A 99 2.52 -2.80 -12.83
C LEU A 99 1.72 -1.76 -13.61
N ILE A 100 0.86 -1.03 -12.90
CA ILE A 100 0.04 0.06 -13.44
C ILE A 100 0.22 1.32 -12.60
N LYS A 101 -0.16 2.47 -13.17
CA LYS A 101 -0.36 3.71 -12.41
C LYS A 101 -1.86 3.99 -12.32
N ALA A 102 -2.36 4.28 -11.12
CA ALA A 102 -3.78 4.54 -10.91
C ALA A 102 -4.01 5.77 -10.02
N LYS A 103 -5.11 6.48 -10.27
CA LYS A 103 -5.63 7.57 -9.43
C LYS A 103 -6.44 6.99 -8.28
N PHE A 104 -5.92 7.10 -7.07
CA PHE A 104 -6.65 6.77 -5.86
C PHE A 104 -7.44 7.98 -5.34
N SER A 105 -8.63 7.72 -4.80
CA SER A 105 -9.59 8.75 -4.37
C SER A 105 -9.42 9.19 -2.91
N ALA A 106 -8.62 8.47 -2.12
CA ALA A 106 -8.31 8.76 -0.72
C ALA A 106 -9.53 9.03 0.18
N VAL A 107 -10.47 8.08 0.28
CA VAL A 107 -11.49 8.20 1.32
C VAL A 107 -10.84 7.82 2.66
N GLY A 108 -10.74 8.78 3.59
CA GLY A 108 -10.07 8.59 4.87
C GLY A 108 -8.56 8.36 4.75
N SER A 109 -8.11 7.17 5.19
CA SER A 109 -6.69 6.74 5.29
C SER A 109 -6.11 6.13 4.01
N GLU A 110 -6.92 6.05 2.96
CA GLU A 110 -6.53 5.50 1.68
C GLU A 110 -5.51 6.39 0.96
N LEU A 111 -4.77 5.79 0.01
CA LEU A 111 -3.84 6.53 -0.84
C LEU A 111 -4.55 7.62 -1.64
N ASP A 112 -3.83 8.73 -1.83
CA ASP A 112 -4.32 9.93 -2.50
C ASP A 112 -3.51 10.18 -3.76
N ARG A 113 -4.19 10.54 -4.85
CA ARG A 113 -3.58 10.88 -6.15
C ARG A 113 -3.00 9.67 -6.87
N GLU A 114 -2.09 9.91 -7.81
CA GLU A 114 -1.54 8.88 -8.69
C GLU A 114 -0.44 8.08 -7.99
N HIS A 115 -0.64 6.77 -7.88
CA HIS A 115 0.34 5.85 -7.33
C HIS A 115 0.55 4.66 -8.27
N PHE A 116 1.72 4.05 -8.19
CA PHE A 116 1.96 2.76 -8.81
C PHE A 116 1.28 1.66 -8.00
N ALA A 117 0.71 0.69 -8.69
CA ALA A 117 0.06 -0.46 -8.08
C ALA A 117 0.28 -1.71 -8.94
N ILE A 118 0.25 -2.87 -8.30
CA ILE A 118 0.36 -4.17 -8.95
C ILE A 118 -1.05 -4.72 -9.10
N VAL A 119 -1.43 -5.10 -10.31
CA VAL A 119 -2.66 -5.87 -10.55
C VAL A 119 -2.50 -7.24 -9.92
N TRP A 120 -3.37 -7.57 -8.97
CA TRP A 120 -3.33 -8.87 -8.30
C TRP A 120 -4.38 -9.83 -8.84
N ASP A 121 -5.58 -9.32 -9.09
CA ASP A 121 -6.66 -10.04 -9.75
C ASP A 121 -7.38 -9.12 -10.72
N ALA A 122 -7.66 -9.62 -11.91
CA ALA A 122 -8.35 -8.90 -12.96
C ALA A 122 -9.16 -9.86 -13.82
N ILE A 123 -10.48 -9.72 -13.76
CA ILE A 123 -11.38 -10.46 -14.63
C ILE A 123 -11.59 -9.62 -15.91
N PRO A 124 -11.43 -10.20 -17.13
CA PRO A 124 -11.47 -9.44 -18.38
C PRO A 124 -12.74 -8.63 -18.63
N ASN A 125 -13.88 -9.11 -18.15
CA ASN A 125 -15.21 -8.50 -18.34
C ASN A 125 -15.70 -7.72 -17.11
N ARG A 126 -14.82 -7.42 -16.14
CA ARG A 126 -15.15 -6.60 -14.97
C ARG A 126 -14.35 -5.30 -14.98
N ASP A 127 -15.05 -4.19 -14.73
CA ASP A 127 -14.42 -2.88 -14.52
C ASP A 127 -13.58 -2.87 -13.24
N SER A 128 -14.05 -3.56 -12.19
CA SER A 128 -13.32 -3.65 -10.93
C SER A 128 -12.16 -4.64 -11.04
N ILE A 129 -10.97 -4.17 -10.65
CA ILE A 129 -9.75 -4.96 -10.53
C ILE A 129 -9.18 -4.85 -9.11
N GLN A 130 -8.60 -5.93 -8.61
CA GLN A 130 -7.89 -5.90 -7.32
C GLN A 130 -6.44 -5.48 -7.55
N VAL A 131 -6.00 -4.50 -6.77
CA VAL A 131 -4.65 -3.96 -6.86
C VAL A 131 -3.97 -3.90 -5.50
N ILE A 132 -2.65 -4.06 -5.52
CA ILE A 132 -1.78 -3.88 -4.36
C ILE A 132 -0.98 -2.60 -4.60
N PRO A 133 -1.25 -1.52 -3.87
CA PRO A 133 -0.50 -0.29 -4.04
C PRO A 133 0.96 -0.45 -3.66
N THR A 134 1.79 0.41 -4.23
CA THR A 134 3.24 0.39 -4.02
C THR A 134 3.77 1.76 -3.66
N GLU A 135 4.90 1.75 -2.96
CA GLU A 135 5.70 2.93 -2.70
C GLU A 135 7.17 2.66 -3.02
N SER A 136 7.90 3.72 -3.37
CA SER A 136 9.35 3.62 -3.54
C SER A 136 10.00 3.42 -2.17
N MET A 137 10.84 2.40 -2.04
CA MET A 137 11.59 2.12 -0.81
C MET A 137 12.68 3.18 -0.61
N LYS A 138 12.30 4.28 0.04
CA LYS A 138 13.16 5.38 0.46
C LYS A 138 13.79 5.09 1.83
N SER A 139 14.81 5.85 2.19
CA SER A 139 15.56 5.69 3.43
C SER A 139 14.73 5.72 4.71
N LYS A 140 13.52 6.29 4.71
CA LYS A 140 12.68 6.41 5.91
C LYS A 140 11.70 5.25 6.14
N ILE A 141 11.59 4.31 5.20
CA ILE A 141 10.53 3.28 5.24
C ILE A 141 11.01 2.06 6.00
N LYS A 142 10.23 1.67 7.02
CA LYS A 142 10.42 0.46 7.82
C LYS A 142 9.68 -0.70 7.18
N GLU A 143 10.33 -1.85 7.10
CA GLU A 143 9.63 -3.09 6.73
C GLU A 143 8.82 -3.61 7.91
N THR A 144 7.60 -4.03 7.63
CA THR A 144 6.67 -4.67 8.56
C THR A 144 5.89 -5.76 7.82
N LYS A 145 5.05 -6.52 8.51
CA LYS A 145 4.14 -7.46 7.84
C LYS A 145 3.10 -6.79 6.94
N HIS A 146 2.80 -5.52 7.18
CA HIS A 146 1.88 -4.74 6.37
C HIS A 146 2.58 -4.17 5.14
N ARG A 147 3.86 -3.85 5.26
CA ARG A 147 4.61 -3.12 4.23
C ARG A 147 6.02 -3.64 4.10
N PHE A 148 6.40 -4.18 2.94
CA PHE A 148 7.73 -4.78 2.76
C PHE A 148 8.24 -4.66 1.33
N SER A 149 9.56 -4.74 1.15
CA SER A 149 10.20 -4.71 -0.16
C SER A 149 9.96 -6.00 -0.95
N ILE A 150 9.68 -5.85 -2.24
CA ILE A 150 9.75 -6.90 -3.26
C ILE A 150 10.95 -6.69 -4.19
N GLY A 151 11.91 -5.85 -3.79
CA GLY A 151 13.07 -5.54 -4.62
C GLY A 151 12.72 -4.59 -5.78
N LYS A 152 13.58 -4.56 -6.80
CA LYS A 152 13.48 -3.61 -7.91
C LYS A 152 12.63 -4.17 -9.03
N ILE A 153 11.53 -3.49 -9.38
CA ILE A 153 10.75 -3.75 -10.60
C ILE A 153 11.36 -2.91 -11.71
N ARG A 154 11.87 -3.51 -12.79
CA ARG A 154 12.37 -2.74 -13.93
C ARG A 154 11.18 -2.18 -14.71
N PRO A 155 11.16 -0.89 -15.11
CA PRO A 155 12.28 0.06 -15.18
C PRO A 155 12.38 1.06 -14.01
N LEU A 156 11.65 0.86 -12.90
CA LEU A 156 11.73 1.77 -11.76
C LEU A 156 13.16 1.86 -11.22
N SER A 157 13.58 3.04 -10.79
CA SER A 157 14.97 3.29 -10.34
C SER A 157 15.24 2.69 -8.95
N LEU A 158 14.25 2.77 -8.06
CA LEU A 158 14.32 2.34 -6.67
C LEU A 158 13.68 0.97 -6.45
N ALA A 159 14.05 0.32 -5.35
CA ALA A 159 13.32 -0.84 -4.86
C ALA A 159 11.87 -0.45 -4.53
N THR A 160 10.95 -1.39 -4.74
CA THR A 160 9.52 -1.19 -4.57
C THR A 160 9.07 -1.91 -3.30
N ALA A 161 8.35 -1.20 -2.45
CA ALA A 161 7.64 -1.78 -1.32
C ALA A 161 6.15 -1.89 -1.66
N VAL A 162 5.54 -3.01 -1.29
CA VAL A 162 4.10 -3.21 -1.38
C VAL A 162 3.44 -2.78 -0.08
N CYS A 163 2.27 -2.13 -0.17
CA CYS A 163 1.47 -1.71 0.97
C CYS A 163 0.27 -2.65 1.12
N MET A 164 0.47 -3.78 1.81
CA MET A 164 -0.54 -4.83 1.97
C MET A 164 -1.74 -4.37 2.79
N GLU A 165 -1.56 -3.40 3.68
CA GLU A 165 -2.65 -2.76 4.42
C GLU A 165 -3.59 -1.92 3.53
N GLN A 166 -3.20 -1.65 2.29
CA GLN A 166 -3.97 -0.85 1.32
C GLN A 166 -4.40 -1.63 0.09
N ILE A 167 -4.43 -2.97 0.17
CA ILE A 167 -5.03 -3.80 -0.90
C ILE A 167 -6.47 -3.36 -1.09
N THR A 168 -6.82 -3.02 -2.33
CA THR A 168 -8.13 -2.44 -2.63
C THR A 168 -8.57 -2.80 -4.04
N CYS A 169 -9.85 -2.62 -4.31
CA CYS A 169 -10.43 -2.76 -5.63
C CYS A 169 -10.58 -1.38 -6.26
N ILE A 170 -10.10 -1.21 -7.49
CA ILE A 170 -10.26 0.03 -8.26
C ILE A 170 -11.01 -0.25 -9.56
N SER A 171 -11.72 0.75 -10.05
CA SER A 171 -12.25 0.77 -11.42
C SER A 171 -11.11 0.96 -12.43
N ARG A 172 -11.19 0.31 -13.60
CA ARG A 172 -10.22 0.48 -14.69
C ARG A 172 -10.17 1.93 -15.19
N LYS A 173 -11.25 2.70 -15.04
CA LYS A 173 -11.30 4.16 -15.33
C LYS A 173 -10.26 4.98 -14.55
N ARG A 174 -9.79 4.45 -13.43
CA ARG A 174 -8.78 5.09 -12.57
C ARG A 174 -7.35 4.87 -13.06
N ILE A 175 -7.13 3.94 -13.98
CA ILE A 175 -5.82 3.67 -14.55
C ILE A 175 -5.41 4.87 -15.41
N VAL A 176 -4.15 5.28 -15.23
CA VAL A 176 -3.54 6.37 -15.98
C VAL A 176 -2.62 5.76 -17.02
N LYS A 177 -2.79 6.17 -18.27
CA LYS A 177 -1.88 5.79 -19.36
C LYS A 177 -0.45 6.16 -18.94
N THR A 178 0.40 5.15 -18.83
CA THR A 178 1.77 5.30 -18.34
C THR A 178 2.72 4.59 -19.27
N GLU A 179 3.68 5.33 -19.82
CA GLU A 179 4.74 4.77 -20.64
C GLU A 179 5.92 4.42 -19.73
N PHE A 180 6.06 3.15 -19.40
CA PHE A 180 7.19 2.68 -18.59
C PHE A 180 8.46 2.55 -19.42
N THR A 181 8.33 2.18 -20.69
CA THR A 181 9.42 1.98 -21.63
C THR A 181 9.19 2.82 -22.88
N LYS A 182 10.25 3.13 -23.64
CA LYS A 182 10.14 3.85 -24.92
C LYS A 182 9.22 3.16 -25.93
N GLN A 183 9.02 1.85 -25.76
CA GLN A 183 8.20 0.99 -26.61
C GLN A 183 6.80 0.73 -26.01
N ASN A 184 6.47 1.37 -24.88
CA ASN A 184 5.22 1.19 -24.13
C ASN A 184 4.88 -0.28 -23.80
N ILE A 185 5.91 -1.10 -23.59
CA ILE A 185 5.76 -2.50 -23.17
C ILE A 185 5.25 -2.54 -21.73
N PRO A 186 4.19 -3.32 -21.43
CA PRO A 186 3.72 -3.55 -20.08
C PRO A 186 4.80 -4.11 -19.17
N VAL A 187 4.84 -3.64 -17.93
CA VAL A 187 5.82 -4.08 -16.93
C VAL A 187 5.18 -5.14 -16.05
N TYR A 188 5.89 -6.24 -15.83
CA TYR A 188 5.44 -7.36 -14.99
C TYR A 188 6.42 -7.61 -13.86
N LEU A 189 5.89 -8.17 -12.76
CA LEU A 189 6.69 -8.75 -11.69
C LEU A 189 7.47 -9.99 -12.17
N SER A 190 8.60 -10.26 -11.51
CA SER A 190 9.25 -11.57 -11.61
C SER A 190 8.53 -12.61 -10.74
N SER A 191 8.74 -13.89 -11.02
CA SER A 191 8.18 -14.99 -10.20
C SER A 191 8.57 -14.88 -8.72
N ASP A 192 9.80 -14.47 -8.43
CA ASP A 192 10.26 -14.29 -7.03
C ASP A 192 9.53 -13.13 -6.34
N GLN A 193 9.19 -12.07 -7.08
CA GLN A 193 8.42 -10.95 -6.57
C GLN A 193 6.98 -11.34 -6.26
N GLU A 194 6.35 -12.10 -7.16
CA GLU A 194 5.00 -12.64 -6.94
C GLU A 194 4.97 -13.56 -5.71
N LYS A 195 5.91 -14.51 -5.62
CA LYS A 195 6.07 -15.39 -4.45
C LYS A 195 6.25 -14.59 -3.16
N ARG A 196 7.02 -13.50 -3.20
CA ARG A 196 7.24 -12.65 -2.02
C ARG A 196 5.97 -11.92 -1.57
N ILE A 197 5.10 -11.53 -2.51
CA ILE A 197 3.78 -10.96 -2.21
C ILE A 197 2.85 -12.02 -1.62
N GLU A 198 2.82 -13.23 -2.18
CA GLU A 198 2.02 -14.35 -1.67
C GLU A 198 2.39 -14.69 -0.22
N GLU A 199 3.69 -14.67 0.11
CA GLU A 199 4.17 -14.78 1.49
C GLU A 199 3.66 -13.65 2.39
N GLY A 200 3.60 -12.41 1.88
CA GLY A 200 3.00 -11.30 2.60
C GLY A 200 1.51 -11.48 2.87
N ILE A 201 0.77 -12.00 1.88
CA ILE A 201 -0.66 -12.34 2.03
C ILE A 201 -0.85 -13.37 3.14
N ARG A 202 -0.03 -14.42 3.16
CA ARG A 202 -0.08 -15.45 4.21
C ARG A 202 0.13 -14.87 5.62
N VAL A 203 1.15 -14.03 5.79
CA VAL A 203 1.45 -13.45 7.11
C VAL A 203 0.39 -12.41 7.51
N MET A 204 -0.06 -11.57 6.58
CA MET A 204 -0.92 -10.42 6.90
C MET A 204 -2.42 -10.78 6.92
N LEU A 205 -2.91 -11.49 5.90
CA LEU A 205 -4.33 -11.82 5.73
C LEU A 205 -4.69 -13.20 6.31
N LEU A 206 -3.80 -14.19 6.21
CA LEU A 206 -4.05 -15.54 6.77
C LEU A 206 -3.49 -15.72 8.19
N ASN A 207 -2.83 -14.68 8.73
CA ASN A 207 -2.25 -14.65 10.07
C ASN A 207 -1.30 -15.84 10.35
N GLU A 208 -0.59 -16.29 9.31
CA GLU A 208 0.43 -17.33 9.44
C GLU A 208 1.67 -16.79 10.17
N GLU A 209 2.29 -17.63 10.99
CA GLU A 209 3.43 -17.22 11.80
C GLU A 209 4.67 -16.95 10.93
N SER A 210 5.18 -15.71 10.99
CA SER A 210 6.47 -15.35 10.39
C SER A 210 7.65 -15.80 11.25
N LEU A 211 8.84 -15.91 10.64
CA LEU A 211 10.07 -16.19 11.40
C LEU A 211 10.28 -15.17 12.53
N LEU A 212 10.06 -13.88 12.28
CA LEU A 212 10.19 -12.82 13.29
C LEU A 212 9.26 -13.05 14.48
N GLU A 213 7.98 -13.32 14.21
CA GLU A 213 7.00 -13.59 15.26
C GLU A 213 7.40 -14.82 16.09
N HIS A 214 7.83 -15.86 15.40
CA HIS A 214 8.30 -17.09 16.04
C HIS A 214 9.49 -16.81 16.97
N LEU A 215 10.47 -16.04 16.50
CA LEU A 215 11.66 -15.68 17.27
C LEU A 215 11.32 -14.81 18.50
N ILE A 216 10.33 -13.93 18.39
CA ILE A 216 9.87 -13.07 19.48
C ILE A 216 9.14 -13.87 20.55
N LYS A 217 8.21 -14.76 20.15
CA LYS A 217 7.31 -15.49 21.05
C LYS A 217 8.02 -16.63 21.80
N ASN A 218 9.01 -17.27 21.18
CA ASN A 218 9.64 -18.49 21.70
C ASN A 218 11.02 -18.21 22.33
N ASN A 219 11.46 -19.11 23.22
CA ASN A 219 12.80 -19.12 23.83
C ASN A 219 13.23 -17.77 24.43
N LEU A 220 12.41 -17.21 25.33
CA LEU A 220 12.56 -15.85 25.89
C LEU A 220 13.87 -15.57 26.64
N LYS A 221 14.63 -16.60 27.03
CA LYS A 221 15.96 -16.48 27.67
C LYS A 221 17.13 -16.60 26.68
N PHE A 222 16.84 -16.75 25.40
CA PHE A 222 17.79 -17.00 24.33
C PHE A 222 17.59 -16.03 23.17
N ILE A 223 18.65 -15.72 22.44
CA ILE A 223 18.59 -14.99 21.17
C ILE A 223 18.94 -15.93 20.02
N PRO A 224 18.47 -15.65 18.80
CA PRO A 224 18.83 -16.44 17.62
C PRO A 224 20.26 -16.13 17.18
N GLN A 225 21.04 -17.17 16.96
CA GLN A 225 22.29 -17.15 16.21
C GLN A 225 22.02 -17.79 14.84
N PHE A 226 22.10 -16.96 13.80
CA PHE A 226 21.93 -17.35 12.40
C PHE A 226 23.21 -18.01 11.87
N ASP A 227 23.08 -19.16 11.19
CA ASP A 227 24.18 -19.83 10.49
C ASP A 227 24.63 -19.03 9.27
N ASN A 228 23.69 -18.43 8.54
CA ASN A 228 23.95 -17.51 7.44
C ASN A 228 23.15 -16.20 7.65
N PRO A 229 23.69 -15.25 8.42
CA PRO A 229 22.99 -14.00 8.72
C PRO A 229 22.60 -13.22 7.46
N ALA A 230 23.45 -13.17 6.44
CA ALA A 230 23.20 -12.40 5.22
C ALA A 230 21.91 -12.83 4.51
N GLN A 231 21.65 -14.14 4.48
CA GLN A 231 20.45 -14.70 3.89
C GLN A 231 19.28 -14.70 4.89
N GLN A 232 19.49 -15.26 6.08
CA GLN A 232 18.42 -15.55 7.03
C GLN A 232 17.77 -14.30 7.62
N LEU A 233 18.49 -13.19 7.69
CA LEU A 233 17.92 -11.90 8.08
C LEU A 233 16.85 -11.39 7.09
N THR A 234 16.88 -11.83 5.83
CA THR A 234 15.82 -11.53 4.85
C THR A 234 14.56 -12.37 5.07
N HIS A 235 14.64 -13.44 5.88
CA HIS A 235 13.53 -14.37 6.13
C HIS A 235 12.60 -13.89 7.23
N LEU A 236 12.99 -12.88 8.02
CA LEU A 236 12.27 -12.47 9.23
C LEU A 236 10.78 -12.20 9.00
N LEU A 237 10.42 -11.57 7.89
CA LEU A 237 9.02 -11.26 7.56
C LEU A 237 8.34 -12.30 6.65
N ARG A 238 8.95 -13.46 6.44
CA ARG A 238 8.42 -14.55 5.60
C ARG A 238 7.72 -15.60 6.50
N PRO A 239 6.64 -16.25 6.02
CA PRO A 239 5.92 -17.27 6.76
C PRO A 239 6.74 -18.57 6.85
N LEU A 240 6.67 -19.23 8.00
CA LEU A 240 7.26 -20.54 8.20
C LEU A 240 6.35 -21.63 7.63
N MET A 241 6.89 -22.50 6.77
CA MET A 241 6.17 -23.66 6.24
C MET A 241 6.27 -24.84 7.19
N SER A 242 7.50 -25.17 7.59
CA SER A 242 7.76 -26.19 8.59
C SER A 242 8.77 -25.66 9.61
N LYS A 243 8.69 -26.18 10.83
CA LYS A 243 9.65 -25.91 11.89
C LYS A 243 9.77 -27.12 12.80
N SER A 244 11.01 -27.45 13.15
CA SER A 244 11.36 -28.52 14.08
C SER A 244 12.35 -27.99 15.10
N TYR A 245 12.27 -28.54 16.31
CA TYR A 245 13.09 -28.14 17.44
C TYR A 245 13.89 -29.33 17.93
N ASP A 246 15.22 -29.23 17.83
CA ASP A 246 16.15 -30.16 18.48
C ASP A 246 17.00 -29.39 19.49
N LYS A 247 16.66 -29.55 20.77
CA LYS A 247 17.32 -28.90 21.92
C LYS A 247 17.43 -27.39 21.78
N LYS A 248 18.53 -26.91 21.19
CA LYS A 248 18.85 -25.49 20.98
C LYS A 248 18.81 -25.10 19.51
N VAL A 249 18.45 -25.99 18.59
CA VAL A 249 18.43 -25.71 17.16
C VAL A 249 16.99 -25.67 16.68
N LEU A 250 16.62 -24.53 16.08
CA LEU A 250 15.41 -24.39 15.27
C LEU A 250 15.80 -24.69 13.82
N THR A 251 15.22 -25.77 13.30
CA THR A 251 15.27 -26.11 11.87
C THR A 251 13.97 -25.65 11.22
N TYR A 252 14.04 -24.93 10.10
CA TYR A 252 12.83 -24.41 9.44
C TYR A 252 12.94 -24.37 7.91
N THR A 253 11.79 -24.37 7.25
CA THR A 253 11.63 -24.09 5.81
C THR A 253 10.63 -22.95 5.59
N LEU A 254 10.69 -22.29 4.44
CA LEU A 254 9.76 -21.23 4.05
C LEU A 254 8.77 -21.75 3.02
N TYR A 255 7.64 -21.06 2.83
CA TYR A 255 6.58 -21.53 1.93
C TYR A 255 7.02 -21.71 0.47
N ASN A 256 7.81 -20.77 -0.03
CA ASN A 256 8.26 -20.77 -1.43
C ASN A 256 9.73 -21.20 -1.58
N ASP A 257 10.28 -21.85 -0.55
CA ASP A 257 11.67 -22.29 -0.49
C ASP A 257 11.82 -23.54 0.38
N SER A 258 12.10 -24.68 -0.27
CA SER A 258 12.26 -25.98 0.36
C SER A 258 13.62 -26.18 1.03
N THR A 259 14.54 -25.21 0.92
CA THR A 259 15.83 -25.28 1.62
C THR A 259 15.62 -25.29 3.13
N GLU A 260 16.30 -26.21 3.80
CA GLU A 260 16.31 -26.30 5.25
C GLU A 260 17.31 -25.29 5.83
N TYR A 261 16.83 -24.44 6.73
CA TYR A 261 17.62 -23.44 7.42
C TYR A 261 17.69 -23.73 8.92
N LYS A 262 18.81 -23.37 9.55
CA LYS A 262 19.03 -23.59 10.98
C LYS A 262 19.34 -22.31 11.73
N ILE A 263 18.80 -22.20 12.94
CA ILE A 263 19.06 -21.13 13.89
C ILE A 263 19.39 -21.78 15.23
N THR A 264 20.53 -21.39 15.80
CA THR A 264 20.94 -21.86 17.13
C THR A 264 20.51 -20.87 18.20
N TRP A 265 19.86 -21.35 19.25
CA TRP A 265 19.44 -20.57 20.41
C TRP A 265 20.58 -20.46 21.42
N VAL A 266 21.09 -19.25 21.59
CA VAL A 266 22.17 -18.94 22.54
C VAL A 266 21.66 -18.12 23.72
N LYS A 267 22.09 -18.45 24.93
CA LYS A 267 21.59 -17.83 26.17
C LYS A 267 22.06 -16.38 26.22
N THR A 268 21.18 -15.47 26.62
CA THR A 268 21.47 -14.03 26.66
C THR A 268 21.32 -13.45 28.06
N SER A 269 22.05 -12.36 28.32
CA SER A 269 21.89 -11.49 29.49
C SER A 269 20.75 -10.47 29.33
N LEU A 270 20.13 -10.37 28.15
CA LEU A 270 19.04 -9.43 27.89
C LEU A 270 17.78 -9.78 28.68
N LYS A 271 17.18 -8.76 29.30
CA LYS A 271 15.81 -8.84 29.84
C LYS A 271 14.80 -9.03 28.70
N LYS A 272 13.66 -9.67 29.00
CA LYS A 272 12.59 -10.02 28.04
C LYS A 272 12.22 -8.85 27.11
N GLU A 273 11.91 -7.68 27.66
CA GLU A 273 11.51 -6.51 26.86
C GLU A 273 12.61 -6.04 25.90
N ARG A 274 13.86 -5.98 26.38
CA ARG A 274 15.00 -5.56 25.57
C ARG A 274 15.29 -6.57 24.47
N ARG A 275 15.20 -7.87 24.78
CA ARG A 275 15.30 -8.95 23.78
C ARG A 275 14.26 -8.78 22.67
N VAL A 276 12.99 -8.61 23.03
CA VAL A 276 11.90 -8.43 22.05
C VAL A 276 12.18 -7.22 21.16
N ARG A 277 12.53 -6.08 21.75
CA ARG A 277 12.88 -4.86 20.99
C ARG A 277 14.08 -5.08 20.07
N THR A 278 15.14 -5.75 20.54
CA THR A 278 16.33 -6.03 19.72
C THR A 278 15.99 -6.93 18.53
N ILE A 279 15.25 -8.01 18.73
CA ILE A 279 14.83 -8.92 17.64
C ILE A 279 13.91 -8.19 16.65
N GLN A 280 12.95 -7.39 17.13
CA GLN A 280 12.09 -6.55 16.28
C GLN A 280 12.90 -5.55 15.43
N SER A 281 13.93 -4.94 16.02
CA SER A 281 14.81 -4.00 15.32
C SER A 281 15.59 -4.65 14.18
N LEU A 282 15.78 -5.97 14.17
CA LEU A 282 16.40 -6.66 13.02
C LEU A 282 15.51 -6.56 11.77
N ALA A 283 14.19 -6.61 11.90
CA ALA A 283 13.29 -6.47 10.75
C ALA A 283 13.08 -4.99 10.36
N ASN A 284 12.96 -4.11 11.35
CA ASN A 284 12.51 -2.71 11.20
C ASN A 284 13.64 -1.71 10.84
N VAL A 285 14.69 -2.15 10.17
CA VAL A 285 15.84 -1.32 9.82
C VAL A 285 15.50 -0.39 8.65
N ILE A 286 15.90 0.87 8.78
CA ILE A 286 15.76 1.92 7.76
C ILE A 286 17.13 2.24 7.18
N ASP A 287 17.20 2.65 5.91
CA ASP A 287 18.46 3.19 5.39
C ASP A 287 18.71 4.56 6.03
N THR A 288 19.97 4.93 6.15
CA THR A 288 20.38 6.27 6.57
C THR A 288 21.27 6.87 5.50
N ASP A 289 21.53 8.17 5.57
CA ASP A 289 22.44 8.83 4.61
C ASP A 289 23.86 8.22 4.61
N THR A 290 24.21 7.49 5.67
CA THR A 290 25.56 6.91 5.88
C THR A 290 25.60 5.38 5.83
N LYS A 291 24.45 4.69 5.88
CA LYS A 291 24.39 3.21 5.95
C LYS A 291 23.18 2.65 5.24
N ASP A 292 23.41 1.64 4.41
CA ASP A 292 22.33 0.81 3.88
C ASP A 292 21.72 -0.11 4.96
N ARG A 293 20.52 -0.60 4.68
CA ARG A 293 19.73 -1.46 5.55
C ARG A 293 20.46 -2.76 5.89
N ILE A 294 21.22 -3.33 4.97
CA ILE A 294 21.92 -4.61 5.18
C ILE A 294 22.99 -4.41 6.25
N THR A 295 23.79 -3.36 6.11
CA THR A 295 24.85 -2.96 7.03
C THR A 295 24.28 -2.64 8.40
N ALA A 296 23.26 -1.78 8.46
CA ALA A 296 22.62 -1.41 9.72
C ALA A 296 21.97 -2.63 10.43
N ARG A 297 21.39 -3.56 9.68
CA ARG A 297 20.83 -4.81 10.22
C ARG A 297 21.92 -5.72 10.79
N ASN A 298 23.04 -5.84 10.10
CA ASN A 298 24.20 -6.61 10.58
C ASN A 298 24.79 -6.01 11.85
N GLU A 299 24.89 -4.69 11.98
CA GLU A 299 25.38 -4.04 13.21
C GLU A 299 24.48 -4.33 14.42
N ILE A 300 23.16 -4.27 14.24
CA ILE A 300 22.21 -4.62 15.31
C ILE A 300 22.38 -6.09 15.69
N TYR A 301 22.57 -6.96 14.71
CA TYR A 301 22.80 -8.38 14.94
C TYR A 301 24.09 -8.65 15.73
N GLN A 302 25.21 -8.00 15.37
CA GLN A 302 26.48 -8.13 16.10
C GLN A 302 26.35 -7.64 17.55
N LYS A 303 25.72 -6.48 17.77
CA LYS A 303 25.41 -5.97 19.13
C LYS A 303 24.52 -6.91 19.93
N MET A 304 23.63 -7.64 19.28
CA MET A 304 22.81 -8.66 19.95
C MET A 304 23.69 -9.82 20.42
N LEU A 305 24.64 -10.28 19.60
CA LEU A 305 25.55 -11.39 19.94
C LEU A 305 26.53 -11.04 21.08
N GLU A 306 26.89 -9.77 21.28
CA GLU A 306 27.69 -9.31 22.43
C GLU A 306 27.01 -9.60 23.79
N THR A 307 25.71 -9.90 23.80
CA THR A 307 24.94 -10.16 25.03
C THR A 307 24.90 -11.63 25.43
N VAL A 308 25.52 -12.51 24.64
CA VAL A 308 25.56 -13.95 24.88
C VAL A 308 26.31 -14.25 26.17
N ILE A 309 25.74 -15.12 27.00
CA ILE A 309 26.40 -15.61 28.21
C ILE A 309 27.09 -16.93 27.85
N SER A 310 28.42 -16.96 28.02
CA SER A 310 29.24 -18.17 27.92
C SER A 310 28.89 -19.20 28.99
#